data_AF-A0A4S8KK70-F1
#
_entry.id   AF-A0A4S8KK70-F1
#
_cell.length_a   1.000
_cell.length_b   1.000
_cell.length_c   1.000
_cell.angle_alpha   90.00
_cell.angle_beta   90.00
_cell.angle_gamma   90.00
#
_symmetry.space_group_name_H-M   'P 1'
#
loop_
_entity.id
_entity.type
_entity.pdbx_description
1 polymer ?
#
loop_
_entity_poly.entity_id
_entity_poly.type
_entity_poly.pdbx_seq_one_letter_code
_entity_poly.pdbx_strand_id
1 'polypeptide(L)'
;MDASNHIIFYDIASGPPVPSFNTQSLENAVNLNLIGSRFNIWIYIYQTSITYHNYVTSVRKKLGAETVQKDWDGSPLHTLPVIQALSTGAVTGVVGDTFDIALYLDKTYPKGPSLLPLSIIGLLSAFSTQVDAIFS
;
A
#
# COMPACT_ATOMS: atom_id res chain seq x y z
N MET A 1 -22.78 0.13 4.94
CA MET A 1 -21.59 -0.69 4.63
C MET A 1 -21.49 -1.75 5.70
N ASP A 2 -21.25 -3.00 5.32
CA ASP A 2 -21.19 -4.12 6.27
C ASP A 2 -19.96 -3.96 7.17
N ALA A 3 -20.17 -3.88 8.49
CA ALA A 3 -19.11 -3.72 9.49
C ALA A 3 -18.10 -4.90 9.49
N SER A 4 -18.43 -5.96 8.76
CA SER A 4 -17.64 -7.18 8.60
C SER A 4 -16.37 -6.99 7.76
N ASN A 5 -16.31 -5.98 6.89
CA ASN A 5 -15.19 -5.79 5.95
C ASN A 5 -14.37 -4.55 6.30
N HIS A 6 -13.09 -4.73 6.57
CA HIS A 6 -12.16 -3.63 6.84
C HIS A 6 -10.79 -3.92 6.24
N ILE A 7 -10.03 -2.86 6.01
CA ILE A 7 -8.69 -2.94 5.44
C ILE A 7 -7.70 -2.45 6.48
N ILE A 8 -6.64 -3.22 6.70
CA ILE A 8 -5.48 -2.80 7.46
C ILE A 8 -4.46 -2.20 6.50
N PHE A 9 -4.11 -0.94 6.71
CA PHE A 9 -3.07 -0.25 5.96
C PHE A 9 -1.77 -0.21 6.76
N TYR A 10 -0.68 -0.76 6.20
CA TYR A 10 0.64 -0.80 6.82
C TYR A 10 1.50 0.35 6.28
N ASP A 11 1.87 1.27 7.17
CA ASP A 11 2.70 2.43 6.83
C ASP A 11 3.79 2.70 7.88
N ILE A 12 4.68 3.62 7.54
CA ILE A 12 5.86 3.98 8.28
C ILE A 12 5.58 5.27 9.06
N ALA A 13 5.57 5.17 10.39
CA ALA A 13 5.53 6.35 11.22
C ALA A 13 6.84 7.15 11.07
N SER A 14 6.72 8.47 10.96
CA SER A 14 7.86 9.32 11.27
C SER A 14 8.04 9.47 12.78
N GLY A 15 9.28 9.68 13.20
CA GLY A 15 9.60 9.94 14.60
C GLY A 15 8.95 11.25 15.07
N PRO A 16 8.54 11.36 16.35
CA PRO A 16 8.03 12.62 16.87
C PRO A 16 9.14 13.69 16.74
N PRO A 17 8.83 14.93 16.34
CA PRO A 17 7.50 15.53 16.18
C PRO A 17 7.02 15.66 14.72
N VAL A 18 7.49 14.84 13.77
CA VAL A 18 7.34 15.16 12.33
C VAL A 18 6.35 14.23 11.61
N PRO A 19 5.49 14.74 10.68
CA PRO A 19 4.67 13.91 9.79
C PRO A 19 5.51 12.96 8.92
N SER A 20 4.87 11.92 8.40
CA SER A 20 5.50 10.89 7.56
C SER A 20 6.31 11.50 6.40
N PHE A 21 7.62 11.25 6.37
CA PHE A 21 8.53 11.82 5.37
C PHE A 21 8.62 11.08 4.04
N ASN A 22 8.02 9.88 3.92
CA ASN A 22 8.17 9.13 2.69
C ASN A 22 7.15 9.66 1.65
N THR A 23 7.63 10.08 0.47
CA THR A 23 6.80 10.75 -0.55
C THR A 23 5.66 9.85 -1.03
N GLN A 24 5.94 8.55 -1.13
CA GLN A 24 4.96 7.51 -1.43
C GLN A 24 3.83 7.48 -0.39
N SER A 25 4.13 7.68 0.90
CA SER A 25 3.17 7.65 2.00
C SER A 25 2.49 8.96 2.22
N LEU A 26 3.03 10.10 1.79
CA LEU A 26 2.31 11.36 1.83
C LEU A 26 1.22 11.39 0.76
N GLU A 27 1.52 10.96 -0.47
CA GLU A 27 0.52 10.78 -1.53
C GLU A 27 -0.53 9.73 -1.13
N ASN A 28 -0.08 8.59 -0.60
CA ASN A 28 -0.97 7.55 -0.13
C ASN A 28 -1.76 7.96 1.11
N ALA A 29 -1.21 8.67 2.10
CA ALA A 29 -1.96 9.12 3.29
C ALA A 29 -2.95 10.23 2.98
N VAL A 30 -2.67 11.13 2.03
CA VAL A 30 -3.65 12.13 1.56
C VAL A 30 -4.79 11.43 0.82
N ASN A 31 -4.47 10.52 -0.11
CA ASN A 31 -5.49 9.70 -0.77
C ASN A 31 -6.24 8.83 0.25
N LEU A 32 -5.56 8.23 1.23
CA LEU A 32 -6.15 7.32 2.21
C LEU A 32 -6.90 8.02 3.34
N ASN A 33 -6.64 9.28 3.66
CA ASN A 33 -7.54 10.07 4.50
C ASN A 33 -8.82 10.44 3.74
N LEU A 34 -8.72 10.72 2.44
CA LEU A 34 -9.89 10.90 1.56
C LEU A 34 -10.66 9.58 1.36
N ILE A 35 -9.99 8.42 1.38
CA ILE A 35 -10.56 7.08 1.25
C ILE A 35 -11.01 6.50 2.61
N GLY A 36 -10.35 6.79 3.72
CA GLY A 36 -10.57 6.19 5.05
C GLY A 36 -11.85 6.64 5.73
N SER A 37 -12.40 7.78 5.32
CA SER A 37 -13.79 8.17 5.64
C SER A 37 -14.84 7.41 4.81
N ARG A 38 -14.43 6.71 3.74
CA ARG A 38 -15.30 6.10 2.71
C ARG A 38 -15.21 4.57 2.65
N PHE A 39 -14.09 4.00 3.06
CA PHE A 39 -13.77 2.59 3.15
C PHE A 39 -13.38 2.43 4.62
N ASN A 40 -13.95 1.49 5.38
CA ASN A 40 -13.58 1.25 6.78
C ASN A 40 -12.11 0.80 6.88
N ILE A 41 -11.16 1.72 6.73
CA ILE A 41 -9.72 1.49 6.71
C ILE A 41 -9.21 1.78 8.11
N TRP A 42 -8.64 0.75 8.73
CA TRP A 42 -7.85 0.88 9.93
C TRP A 42 -6.40 1.11 9.52
N ILE A 43 -5.88 2.28 9.88
CA ILE A 43 -4.50 2.64 9.58
C ILE A 43 -3.63 2.18 10.75
N TYR A 44 -2.74 1.22 10.49
CA TYR A 44 -1.73 0.78 11.44
C TYR A 44 -0.40 1.44 11.08
N ILE A 45 -0.05 2.44 11.89
CA ILE A 45 1.17 3.22 11.74
C ILE A 45 2.26 2.56 12.59
N TYR A 46 3.32 2.06 11.95
CA TYR A 46 4.44 1.41 12.65
C TYR A 46 5.56 2.40 12.92
N GLN A 47 5.87 2.64 14.21
CA GLN A 47 6.98 3.50 14.61
C GLN A 47 8.30 2.72 14.61
N THR A 48 9.28 3.20 13.83
CA THR A 48 10.60 2.58 13.76
C THR A 48 11.69 3.53 14.21
N SER A 49 12.59 3.08 15.10
CA SER A 49 13.93 3.63 15.24
C SER A 49 14.96 2.65 14.67
N ILE A 50 15.86 3.17 13.83
CA ILE A 50 17.15 2.58 13.39
C ILE A 50 17.13 1.07 13.02
N THR A 51 16.37 0.71 12.00
CA THR A 51 16.82 -0.05 10.80
C THR A 51 15.56 -0.31 9.94
N TYR A 52 15.09 0.78 9.34
CA TYR A 52 13.91 0.86 8.48
C TYR A 52 13.74 -0.34 7.53
N HIS A 53 14.83 -0.74 6.88
CA HIS A 53 14.82 -1.81 5.87
C HIS A 53 14.56 -3.21 6.45
N ASN A 54 15.17 -3.54 7.60
CA ASN A 54 15.03 -4.86 8.22
C ASN A 54 13.61 -5.09 8.77
N TYR A 55 13.01 -4.04 9.31
CA TYR A 55 11.66 -4.10 9.84
C TYR A 55 10.61 -4.24 8.73
N VAL A 56 10.68 -3.41 7.69
CA VAL A 56 9.77 -3.48 6.54
C VAL A 56 9.82 -4.84 5.87
N THR A 57 11.03 -5.37 5.66
CA THR A 57 11.24 -6.73 5.13
C THR A 57 10.55 -7.78 6.00
N SER A 58 10.73 -7.70 7.31
CA SER A 58 10.14 -8.65 8.25
C SER A 58 8.60 -8.59 8.26
N VAL A 59 8.02 -7.38 8.22
CA VAL A 59 6.57 -7.18 8.15
C VAL A 59 6.00 -7.74 6.85
N ARG A 60 6.56 -7.37 5.70
CA ARG A 60 6.10 -7.90 4.40
C ARG A 60 6.16 -9.41 4.33
N LYS A 61 7.28 -10.02 4.77
CA LYS A 61 7.43 -11.47 4.81
C LYS A 61 6.38 -12.13 5.72
N LYS A 62 6.12 -11.56 6.89
CA LYS A 62 5.08 -12.06 7.81
C LYS A 62 3.68 -11.98 7.20
N LEU A 63 3.41 -10.96 6.39
CA LEU A 63 2.13 -10.79 5.69
C LEU A 63 2.04 -11.65 4.41
N GLY A 64 3.16 -12.20 3.91
CA GLY A 64 3.20 -12.90 2.64
C GLY A 64 3.05 -11.98 1.43
N ALA A 65 3.50 -10.72 1.54
CA ALA A 65 3.38 -9.73 0.47
C ALA A 65 4.55 -9.81 -0.52
N GLU A 66 4.27 -10.24 -1.75
CA GLU A 66 5.23 -10.37 -2.85
C GLU A 66 5.89 -9.04 -3.25
N THR A 67 7.21 -9.04 -3.43
CA THR A 67 7.99 -7.86 -3.85
C THR A 67 7.96 -7.68 -5.36
N VAL A 68 7.72 -6.46 -5.81
CA VAL A 68 7.70 -6.12 -7.26
C VAL A 68 9.10 -5.70 -7.74
N GLN A 69 9.94 -5.16 -6.84
CA GLN A 69 11.23 -4.56 -7.17
C GLN A 69 12.40 -5.34 -6.56
N LYS A 70 13.60 -5.20 -7.14
CA LYS A 70 14.86 -5.70 -6.59
C LYS A 70 15.74 -4.56 -6.12
N ASP A 71 16.54 -4.82 -5.10
CA ASP A 71 17.56 -3.89 -4.62
C ASP A 71 18.80 -3.95 -5.53
N TRP A 72 19.76 -3.03 -5.35
CA TRP A 72 20.96 -2.92 -6.20
C TRP A 72 21.84 -4.18 -6.21
N ASP A 73 21.72 -5.02 -5.19
CA ASP A 73 22.40 -6.31 -5.05
C ASP A 73 21.64 -7.48 -5.68
N GLY A 74 20.48 -7.21 -6.30
CA GLY A 74 19.58 -8.19 -6.91
C GLY A 74 18.67 -8.90 -5.90
N SER A 75 18.75 -8.57 -4.61
CA SER A 75 17.85 -9.13 -3.60
C SER A 75 16.44 -8.51 -3.68
N PRO A 76 15.38 -9.17 -3.18
CA PRO A 76 14.03 -8.62 -3.24
C PRO A 76 13.89 -7.35 -2.39
N LEU A 77 13.47 -6.23 -3.00
CA LEU A 77 13.28 -4.97 -2.30
C LEU A 77 11.89 -4.93 -1.66
N HIS A 78 11.86 -4.89 -0.33
CA HIS A 78 10.63 -4.85 0.45
C HIS A 78 10.26 -3.40 0.76
N THR A 79 9.10 -2.96 0.26
CA THR A 79 8.61 -1.58 0.41
C THR A 79 7.26 -1.52 1.11
N LEU A 80 6.93 -0.37 1.69
CA LEU A 80 5.56 -0.03 2.08
C LEU A 80 5.06 1.07 1.13
N PRO A 81 3.73 1.20 0.92
CA PRO A 81 2.67 0.54 1.69
C PRO A 81 2.34 -0.89 1.27
N VAL A 82 1.66 -1.59 2.18
CA VAL A 82 0.96 -2.86 1.96
C VAL A 82 -0.41 -2.76 2.61
N ILE A 83 -1.43 -3.36 1.98
CA ILE A 83 -2.74 -3.53 2.59
C ILE A 83 -3.05 -4.99 2.86
N GLN A 84 -3.82 -5.21 3.92
CA GLN A 84 -4.44 -6.49 4.21
C GLN A 84 -5.96 -6.30 4.28
N ALA A 85 -6.68 -6.96 3.38
CA ALA A 85 -8.13 -6.91 3.35
C ALA A 85 -8.71 -8.03 4.22
N LEU A 86 -9.65 -7.66 5.09
CA LEU A 86 -10.31 -8.57 6.02
C LEU A 86 -11.80 -8.61 5.73
N SER A 87 -12.37 -9.82 5.69
CA SER A 87 -13.80 -10.07 5.61
C SER A 87 -14.19 -10.99 6.74
N THR A 88 -15.10 -10.54 7.62
CA THR A 88 -15.51 -11.28 8.84
C THR A 88 -14.33 -11.71 9.72
N GLY A 89 -13.26 -10.91 9.75
CA GLY A 89 -12.03 -11.20 10.52
C GLY A 89 -11.05 -12.17 9.84
N ALA A 90 -11.35 -12.69 8.66
CA ALA A 90 -10.44 -13.53 7.87
C ALA A 90 -9.69 -12.70 6.83
N VAL A 91 -8.39 -12.99 6.65
CA VAL A 91 -7.55 -12.41 5.60
C VAL A 91 -8.03 -12.90 4.24
N THR A 92 -8.46 -11.98 3.39
CA THR A 92 -8.97 -12.26 2.04
C THR A 92 -8.03 -11.82 0.93
N GLY A 93 -7.09 -10.92 1.25
CA GLY A 93 -6.07 -10.47 0.30
C GLY A 93 -4.97 -9.69 1.00
N VAL A 94 -3.76 -9.81 0.46
CA VAL A 94 -2.61 -9.00 0.83
C VAL A 94 -2.09 -8.40 -0.47
N VAL A 95 -2.07 -7.07 -0.56
CA VAL A 95 -1.68 -6.36 -1.77
C VAL A 95 -0.59 -5.36 -1.41
N GLY A 96 0.57 -5.52 -2.04
CA GLY A 96 1.65 -4.53 -1.99
C GLY A 96 1.66 -3.71 -3.27
N ASP A 97 2.52 -2.70 -3.30
CA ASP A 97 2.64 -1.73 -4.40
C ASP A 97 1.47 -0.76 -4.53
N THR A 98 1.78 0.52 -4.78
CA THR A 98 0.77 1.59 -4.75
C THR A 98 -0.21 1.46 -5.92
N PHE A 99 0.25 1.08 -7.12
CA PHE A 99 -0.62 0.94 -8.28
C PHE A 99 -1.58 -0.25 -8.10
N ASP A 100 -1.06 -1.39 -7.65
CA ASP A 100 -1.85 -2.59 -7.39
C ASP A 100 -2.86 -2.40 -6.25
N ILE A 101 -2.46 -1.68 -5.18
CA ILE A 101 -3.37 -1.27 -4.10
C ILE A 101 -4.53 -0.44 -4.65
N ALA A 102 -4.25 0.58 -5.46
CA ALA A 102 -5.29 1.44 -6.03
C ALA A 102 -6.24 0.64 -6.94
N LEU A 103 -5.70 -0.26 -7.77
CA LEU A 103 -6.47 -1.15 -8.63
C LEU A 103 -7.35 -2.11 -7.83
N TYR A 104 -6.82 -2.66 -6.73
CA TYR A 104 -7.57 -3.55 -5.83
C TYR A 104 -8.74 -2.80 -5.17
N LEU A 105 -8.51 -1.59 -4.67
CA LEU A 105 -9.53 -0.77 -4.02
C LEU A 105 -10.66 -0.39 -4.99
N ASP A 106 -10.33 0.04 -6.21
CA ASP A 106 -11.33 0.36 -7.24
C ASP A 106 -12.20 -0.84 -7.62
N LYS A 107 -11.60 -2.04 -7.71
CA LYS A 107 -12.33 -3.29 -7.99
C LYS A 107 -13.20 -3.73 -6.82
N THR A 108 -12.69 -3.62 -5.59
CA THR A 108 -13.36 -4.15 -4.39
C THR A 108 -14.51 -3.24 -3.95
N TYR A 109 -14.44 -1.94 -4.24
CA TYR A 109 -15.44 -0.95 -3.82
C TYR A 109 -15.89 -0.06 -4.99
N PRO A 110 -16.58 -0.62 -5.99
CA PRO A 110 -16.95 0.08 -7.23
C PRO A 110 -17.98 1.21 -7.03
N LYS A 111 -18.58 1.32 -5.84
CA LYS A 111 -19.55 2.36 -5.49
C LYS A 111 -18.89 3.67 -5.02
N GLY A 112 -17.57 3.68 -4.83
CA GLY A 112 -16.79 4.87 -4.47
C GLY A 112 -16.28 5.64 -5.70
N PRO A 113 -15.73 6.86 -5.49
CA PRO A 113 -14.96 7.52 -6.54
C PRO A 113 -13.71 6.70 -6.88
N SER A 114 -13.47 6.51 -8.17
CA SER A 114 -12.34 5.75 -8.67
C SER A 114 -11.01 6.47 -8.41
N LEU A 115 -10.03 5.72 -7.91
CA LEU A 115 -8.65 6.14 -7.71
C LEU A 115 -7.86 6.17 -9.01
N LEU A 116 -8.18 5.25 -9.93
CA LEU A 116 -7.56 5.13 -11.24
C LEU A 116 -8.63 5.36 -12.32
N PRO A 117 -8.75 6.58 -12.87
CA PRO A 117 -9.74 6.86 -13.89
C PRO A 117 -9.62 5.89 -15.07
N LEU A 118 -10.74 5.29 -15.46
CA LEU A 118 -10.80 4.28 -16.53
C LEU A 118 -10.15 4.74 -17.85
N SER A 119 -10.20 6.04 -18.15
CA SER A 119 -9.62 6.62 -19.36
C SER A 119 -8.09 6.58 -19.40
N ILE A 120 -7.41 6.48 -18.25
CA ILE A 120 -5.94 6.54 -18.16
C ILE A 120 -5.32 5.30 -17.52
N ILE A 121 -6.12 4.33 -17.08
CA ILE A 121 -5.62 3.16 -16.34
C ILE A 121 -4.56 2.36 -17.12
N GLY A 122 -4.73 2.22 -18.44
CA GLY A 122 -3.74 1.57 -19.30
C GLY A 122 -2.43 2.34 -19.41
N LEU A 123 -2.50 3.68 -19.44
CA LEU A 123 -1.31 4.54 -19.46
C LEU A 123 -0.56 4.50 -18.13
N LEU A 124 -1.28 4.55 -17.01
CA LEU A 124 -0.68 4.44 -15.67
C LEU A 124 -0.06 3.06 -15.44
N SER A 125 -0.71 1.99 -15.92
CA SER A 125 -0.15 0.64 -15.88
C SER A 125 1.16 0.55 -16.68
N ALA A 126 1.18 1.06 -17.91
CA ALA A 126 2.39 1.08 -18.73
C ALA A 126 3.51 1.90 -18.08
N PHE A 127 3.18 3.04 -17.48
CA PHE A 127 4.14 3.85 -16.74
C PHE A 127 4.72 3.10 -15.53
N SER A 128 3.87 2.47 -14.72
CA SER A 128 4.31 1.65 -13.58
C SER A 128 5.26 0.54 -14.01
N THR A 129 4.87 -0.23 -15.03
CA THR A 129 5.70 -1.31 -15.59
C THR A 129 7.04 -0.78 -16.12
N GLN A 130 7.05 0.38 -16.77
CA GLN A 130 8.28 0.98 -17.27
C GLN A 130 9.20 1.45 -16.14
N VAL A 131 8.65 1.99 -15.06
CA VAL A 131 9.42 2.37 -13.87
C VAL A 131 10.03 1.13 -13.23
N ASP A 132 9.26 0.07 -13.04
CA ASP A 132 9.76 -1.19 -12.50
C ASP A 132 10.88 -1.77 -13.36
N ALA A 133 10.72 -1.74 -14.68
CA ALA A 133 11.74 -2.19 -15.63
C ALA A 133 13.06 -1.39 -15.57
N ILE A 134 13.02 -0.12 -15.16
CA ILE A 134 14.23 0.71 -15.01
C ILE A 134 15.00 0.34 -13.74
N PHE A 135 14.30 -0.10 -12.70
CA PHE A 135 14.87 -0.34 -11.37
C PHE A 135 14.79 -1.82 -10.93
N SER A 136 14.81 -2.77 -11.86
CA SER A 136 14.72 -4.23 -11.62
C SER A 136 16.02 -4.99 -11.90
#